data_AF-T0Z2W9-F1
#
_entry.id   AF-T0Z2W9-F1
#
_cell.length_a   1.000
_cell.length_b   1.000
_cell.length_c   1.000
_cell.angle_alpha   90.00
_cell.angle_beta   90.00
_cell.angle_gamma   90.00
#
_symmetry.space_group_name_H-M   'P 1'
#
loop_
_entity.id
_entity.type
_entity.pdbx_description
1 polymer ?
#
loop_
_entity_poly.entity_id
_entity_poly.type
_entity_poly.pdbx_seq_one_letter_code
_entity_poly.pdbx_strand_id
1 'polypeptide(L)'
;PTHRRAPSLVARAHLGQSWRTAGILIPFLILFVVLSISSSAFLHTTNLINILDQQASTLCIAAAGTLVLVAGGIDLSVGSTYAFAGVTAGMVGQHHSLVLAIGAALAVGLVVGLANGVIVSVFKISPLITTLAMSYVIQGIALKVSSGNLILTGTIPGFTTFATAQFL
;
A
#
# COMPACT_ATOMS: atom_id res chain seq x y z
N PRO A 1 -24.15 -18.41 52.38
CA PRO A 1 -24.50 -18.12 50.96
C PRO A 1 -24.37 -16.63 50.65
N THR A 2 -23.26 -16.19 50.02
CA THR A 2 -23.13 -15.00 49.15
C THR A 2 -21.68 -14.80 48.71
N HIS A 3 -21.20 -15.61 47.75
CA HIS A 3 -19.96 -15.30 47.03
C HIS A 3 -20.23 -14.19 46.01
N ARG A 4 -19.92 -12.94 46.34
CA ARG A 4 -19.81 -11.84 45.36
C ARG A 4 -18.59 -12.09 44.49
N ARG A 5 -18.80 -12.53 43.24
CA ARG A 5 -17.73 -12.66 42.23
C ARG A 5 -17.24 -11.26 41.87
N ALA A 6 -16.00 -10.94 42.23
CA ALA A 6 -15.31 -9.76 41.71
C ALA A 6 -15.20 -9.85 40.17
N PRO A 7 -15.35 -8.74 39.43
CA PRO A 7 -15.18 -8.75 37.97
C PRO A 7 -13.75 -9.20 37.64
N SER A 8 -13.63 -10.28 36.86
CA SER A 8 -12.36 -10.90 36.49
C SER A 8 -11.43 -9.90 35.79
N LEU A 9 -10.14 -9.89 36.17
CA LEU A 9 -9.06 -9.06 35.61
C LEU A 9 -9.03 -9.02 34.07
N VAL A 10 -9.54 -10.06 33.41
CA VAL A 10 -9.72 -10.18 31.96
C VAL A 10 -10.61 -9.06 31.37
N ALA A 11 -11.68 -8.64 32.06
CA ALA A 11 -12.58 -7.60 31.57
C ALA A 11 -11.92 -6.20 31.52
N ARG A 12 -10.97 -5.93 32.42
CA ARG A 12 -10.21 -4.66 32.41
C ARG A 12 -9.16 -4.63 31.29
N ALA A 13 -8.63 -5.79 30.89
CA ALA A 13 -7.70 -5.91 29.76
C ALA A 13 -8.38 -5.61 28.42
N HIS A 14 -9.62 -6.09 28.22
CA HIS A 14 -10.38 -5.80 26.99
C HIS A 14 -10.79 -4.33 26.86
N LEU A 15 -11.18 -3.68 27.96
CA LEU A 15 -11.48 -2.24 27.95
C LEU A 15 -10.23 -1.42 27.60
N GLY A 16 -9.06 -1.72 28.19
CA GLY A 16 -7.81 -1.03 27.83
C GLY A 16 -7.37 -1.26 26.38
N GLN A 17 -7.72 -2.41 25.79
CA GLN A 17 -7.38 -2.76 24.41
C GLN A 17 -8.30 -2.05 23.39
N SER A 18 -9.61 -1.94 23.68
CA SER A 18 -10.57 -1.20 22.83
C SER A 18 -10.24 0.29 22.71
N TRP A 19 -9.72 0.91 23.77
CA TRP A 19 -9.30 2.32 23.72
C TRP A 19 -8.02 2.52 22.89
N ARG A 20 -7.13 1.53 22.82
CA ARG A 20 -5.95 1.57 21.93
C ARG A 20 -6.36 1.47 20.47
N THR A 21 -7.32 0.61 20.14
CA THR A 21 -7.87 0.50 18.77
C THR A 21 -8.67 1.76 18.37
N ALA A 22 -9.39 2.37 19.31
CA ALA A 22 -10.07 3.66 19.08
C ALA A 22 -9.12 4.86 19.02
N GLY A 23 -7.84 4.70 19.40
CA GLY A 23 -6.87 5.77 19.54
C GLY A 23 -6.57 6.53 18.25
N ILE A 24 -6.70 5.89 17.08
CA ILE A 24 -6.56 6.55 15.77
C ILE A 24 -7.89 7.16 15.28
N LEU A 25 -9.03 6.59 15.68
CA LEU A 25 -10.35 7.01 15.22
C LEU A 25 -10.75 8.37 15.80
N ILE A 26 -10.42 8.63 17.07
CA ILE A 26 -10.73 9.90 17.74
C ILE A 26 -10.03 11.09 17.03
N PRO A 27 -8.69 11.11 16.85
CA PRO A 27 -8.02 12.21 16.15
C PRO A 27 -8.43 12.29 14.68
N PHE A 28 -8.71 11.15 14.02
CA PHE A 28 -9.26 11.15 12.66
C PHE A 28 -10.61 11.88 12.57
N LEU A 29 -11.57 11.57 13.46
CA LEU A 29 -12.88 12.22 13.48
C LEU A 29 -12.77 13.71 13.81
N ILE A 30 -11.92 14.08 14.77
CA ILE A 30 -11.67 15.49 15.10
C ILE A 30 -11.12 16.22 13.88
N LEU A 31 -10.10 15.68 13.23
CA LEU A 31 -9.51 16.29 12.04
C LEU A 31 -10.53 16.38 10.90
N PHE A 32 -11.33 15.33 10.68
CA PHE A 32 -12.37 15.31 9.65
C PHE A 32 -13.41 16.42 9.87
N VAL A 33 -13.91 16.58 11.10
CA VAL A 33 -14.88 17.63 11.44
C VAL A 33 -14.27 19.01 11.28
N VAL A 34 -13.05 19.22 11.77
CA VAL A 34 -12.34 20.52 11.64
C VAL A 34 -12.14 20.88 10.17
N LEU A 35 -11.64 19.97 9.34
CA LEU A 35 -11.45 20.23 7.92
C LEU A 35 -12.79 20.46 7.18
N SER A 36 -13.85 19.77 7.58
CA SER A 36 -15.19 19.93 7.02
C SER A 36 -15.78 21.33 7.25
N ILE A 37 -15.50 21.94 8.41
CA ILE A 37 -15.99 23.30 8.72
C ILE A 37 -15.02 24.39 8.27
N SER A 38 -13.71 24.11 8.26
CA SER A 38 -12.68 25.10 7.94
C SER A 38 -12.43 25.27 6.44
N SER A 39 -12.79 24.27 5.62
CA SER A 39 -12.57 24.31 4.17
C SER A 39 -13.81 23.83 3.40
N SER A 40 -14.44 24.74 2.64
CA SER A 40 -15.54 24.40 1.74
C SER A 40 -15.12 23.43 0.63
N ALA A 41 -13.83 23.35 0.31
CA ALA A 41 -13.29 22.41 -0.66
C ALA A 41 -13.14 20.98 -0.11
N PHE A 42 -13.11 20.78 1.21
CA PHE A 42 -12.84 19.46 1.82
C PHE A 42 -13.91 18.42 1.48
N LEU A 43 -15.19 18.77 1.65
CA LEU A 43 -16.31 17.89 1.34
C LEU A 43 -16.72 17.92 -0.15
N HIS A 44 -15.98 18.64 -0.99
CA HIS A 44 -16.26 18.67 -2.42
C HIS A 44 -16.02 17.28 -3.02
N THR A 45 -16.93 16.81 -3.89
CA THR A 45 -16.88 15.45 -4.47
C THR A 45 -15.52 15.15 -5.10
N THR A 46 -14.94 16.10 -5.83
CA THR A 46 -13.59 15.98 -6.42
C THR A 46 -12.52 15.73 -5.37
N ASN A 47 -12.56 16.44 -4.24
CA ASN A 47 -11.56 16.25 -3.18
C ASN A 47 -11.73 14.88 -2.49
N LEU A 48 -12.98 14.46 -2.23
CA LEU A 48 -13.25 13.15 -1.65
C LEU A 48 -12.80 12.02 -2.57
N ILE A 49 -13.08 12.11 -3.87
CA ILE A 49 -12.61 11.14 -4.87
C ILE A 49 -11.08 11.12 -4.92
N ASN A 50 -10.42 12.29 -4.97
CA ASN A 50 -8.96 12.35 -5.00
C ASN A 50 -8.32 11.71 -3.76
N ILE A 51 -8.91 11.91 -2.57
CA ILE A 51 -8.43 11.26 -1.34
C ILE A 51 -8.61 9.74 -1.46
N LEU A 52 -9.77 9.27 -1.89
CA LEU A 52 -10.04 7.84 -2.05
C LEU A 52 -9.11 7.19 -3.07
N ASP A 53 -8.87 7.86 -4.21
CA ASP A 53 -7.98 7.38 -5.27
C ASP A 53 -6.53 7.29 -4.79
N GLN A 54 -6.04 8.31 -4.07
CA GLN A 54 -4.71 8.28 -3.45
C GLN A 54 -4.55 7.15 -2.42
N GLN A 55 -5.61 6.83 -1.66
CA GLN A 55 -5.57 5.75 -0.66
C GLN A 55 -5.83 4.36 -1.25
N ALA A 56 -6.45 4.24 -2.42
CA ALA A 56 -6.80 2.97 -3.04
C ALA A 56 -5.57 2.06 -3.21
N SER A 57 -4.47 2.60 -3.72
CA SER A 57 -3.20 1.85 -3.89
C SER A 57 -2.65 1.33 -2.56
N THR A 58 -2.62 2.19 -1.53
CA THR A 58 -2.16 1.82 -0.17
C THR A 58 -3.05 0.74 0.43
N LEU A 59 -4.37 0.84 0.29
CA LEU A 59 -5.33 -0.14 0.79
C LEU A 59 -5.20 -1.49 0.07
N CYS A 60 -4.99 -1.49 -1.25
CA CYS A 60 -4.71 -2.72 -2.01
C CYS A 60 -3.44 -3.41 -1.52
N ILE A 61 -2.35 -2.66 -1.33
CA ILE A 61 -1.08 -3.19 -0.80
C ILE A 61 -1.28 -3.71 0.62
N ALA A 62 -1.99 -2.96 1.47
CA ALA A 62 -2.28 -3.38 2.84
C ALA A 62 -3.08 -4.69 2.87
N ALA A 63 -4.11 -4.80 2.03
CA ALA A 63 -4.91 -6.02 1.89
C ALA A 63 -4.04 -7.23 1.49
N ALA A 64 -3.20 -7.08 0.46
CA ALA A 64 -2.25 -8.14 0.08
C ALA A 64 -1.23 -8.45 1.19
N GLY A 65 -0.73 -7.42 1.88
CA GLY A 65 0.18 -7.55 3.01
C GLY A 65 -0.42 -8.32 4.19
N THR A 66 -1.74 -8.26 4.39
CA THR A 66 -2.39 -9.07 5.43
C THR A 66 -2.22 -10.57 5.18
N LEU A 67 -2.25 -11.03 3.92
CA LEU A 67 -2.01 -12.43 3.58
C LEU A 67 -0.59 -12.87 3.91
N VAL A 68 0.39 -11.99 3.69
CA VAL A 68 1.79 -12.24 4.06
C VAL A 68 1.95 -12.36 5.57
N LEU A 69 1.30 -11.47 6.34
CA LEU A 69 1.33 -11.50 7.80
C LEU A 69 0.65 -12.76 8.35
N VAL A 70 -0.49 -13.17 7.78
CA VAL A 70 -1.20 -14.39 8.17
C VAL A 70 -0.35 -15.64 7.87
N ALA A 71 0.43 -15.63 6.80
CA ALA A 71 1.40 -16.68 6.50
C ALA A 71 2.61 -16.69 7.45
N GLY A 72 2.70 -15.77 8.42
CA GLY A 72 3.80 -15.66 9.37
C GLY A 72 5.03 -14.94 8.81
N GLY A 73 4.91 -14.31 7.64
CA GLY A 73 5.96 -13.53 7.00
C GLY A 73 5.88 -12.05 7.32
N ILE A 74 6.92 -11.31 6.93
CA ILE A 74 6.93 -9.85 6.90
C ILE A 74 7.56 -9.44 5.56
N ASP A 75 6.86 -8.64 4.77
CA ASP A 75 7.35 -8.14 3.48
C ASP A 75 7.48 -6.61 3.49
N LEU A 76 8.72 -6.14 3.65
CA LEU A 76 9.08 -4.72 3.61
C LEU A 76 9.35 -4.24 2.17
N SER A 77 9.43 -5.14 1.21
CA SER A 77 9.74 -4.83 -0.19
C SER A 77 8.55 -4.30 -0.97
N VAL A 78 7.31 -4.53 -0.48
CA VAL A 78 6.07 -4.14 -1.18
C VAL A 78 6.03 -2.67 -1.59
N GLY A 79 6.54 -1.76 -0.76
CA GLY A 79 6.56 -0.32 -1.07
C GLY A 79 7.51 0.02 -2.22
N SER A 80 8.74 -0.51 -2.18
CA SER A 80 9.70 -0.35 -3.27
C SER A 80 9.27 -1.06 -4.55
N THR A 81 8.63 -2.23 -4.43
CA THR A 81 8.07 -2.97 -5.57
C THR A 81 6.96 -2.20 -6.23
N TYR A 82 6.03 -1.62 -5.45
CA TYR A 82 4.97 -0.75 -5.95
C TYR A 82 5.56 0.46 -6.70
N ALA A 83 6.52 1.16 -6.10
CA ALA A 83 7.17 2.29 -6.74
C ALA A 83 7.86 1.90 -8.06
N PHE A 84 8.62 0.80 -8.07
CA PHE A 84 9.32 0.34 -9.27
C PHE A 84 8.37 -0.20 -10.35
N ALA A 85 7.28 -0.87 -9.97
CA ALA A 85 6.23 -1.28 -10.90
C ALA A 85 5.57 -0.06 -11.57
N GLY A 86 5.32 1.02 -10.82
CA GLY A 86 4.84 2.29 -11.37
C GLY A 86 5.82 2.95 -12.34
N VAL A 87 7.11 3.00 -12.00
CA VAL A 87 8.18 3.47 -12.90
C VAL A 87 8.20 2.64 -14.19
N THR A 88 8.14 1.31 -14.06
CA THR A 88 8.17 0.39 -15.20
C THR A 88 6.96 0.58 -16.11
N ALA A 89 5.75 0.66 -15.53
CA ALA A 89 4.53 0.96 -16.28
C ALA A 89 4.63 2.30 -17.02
N GLY A 90 5.14 3.34 -16.36
CA GLY A 90 5.32 4.66 -16.98
C GLY A 90 6.31 4.61 -18.16
N MET A 91 7.48 3.98 -18.00
CA MET A 91 8.47 3.87 -19.07
C MET A 91 7.95 3.08 -20.27
N VAL A 92 7.31 1.94 -20.02
CA VAL A 92 6.77 1.09 -21.08
C VAL A 92 5.61 1.81 -21.77
N GLY A 93 4.73 2.46 -21.01
CA GLY A 93 3.58 3.19 -21.54
C GLY A 93 3.96 4.35 -22.45
N GLN A 94 5.11 5.00 -22.24
CA GLN A 94 5.57 6.07 -23.14
C GLN A 94 5.87 5.60 -24.57
N HIS A 95 6.18 4.31 -24.75
CA HIS A 95 6.60 3.77 -26.05
C HIS A 95 5.75 2.59 -26.56
N HIS A 96 4.87 2.04 -25.71
CA HIS A 96 4.09 0.83 -26.00
C HIS A 96 2.63 0.96 -25.54
N SER A 97 1.84 -0.09 -25.80
CA SER A 97 0.42 -0.12 -25.43
C SER A 97 0.21 -0.21 -23.91
N LEU A 98 -0.94 0.27 -23.45
CA LEU A 98 -1.38 0.18 -22.05
C LEU A 98 -1.31 -1.25 -21.50
N VAL A 99 -1.72 -2.25 -22.30
CA VAL A 99 -1.70 -3.66 -21.90
C VAL A 99 -0.28 -4.14 -21.61
N LEU A 100 0.70 -3.73 -22.44
CA LEU A 100 2.11 -4.07 -22.22
C LEU A 100 2.66 -3.37 -20.98
N ALA A 101 2.27 -2.13 -20.72
CA ALA A 101 2.67 -1.40 -19.52
C ALA A 101 2.14 -2.06 -18.23
N ILE A 102 0.86 -2.46 -18.22
CA ILE A 102 0.26 -3.22 -17.11
C ILE A 102 0.97 -4.57 -16.94
N GLY A 103 1.19 -5.30 -18.04
CA GLY A 103 1.90 -6.58 -18.01
C GLY A 103 3.31 -6.48 -17.45
N ALA A 104 4.05 -5.42 -17.82
CA ALA A 104 5.40 -5.17 -17.32
C ALA A 104 5.40 -4.86 -15.81
N ALA A 105 4.46 -4.05 -15.32
CA ALA A 105 4.32 -3.77 -13.89
C ALA A 105 3.97 -5.03 -13.08
N LEU A 106 3.06 -5.87 -13.59
CA LEU A 106 2.72 -7.15 -12.95
C LEU A 106 3.92 -8.11 -12.95
N ALA A 107 4.70 -8.15 -14.03
CA ALA A 107 5.90 -8.96 -14.11
C ALA A 107 6.95 -8.55 -13.05
N VAL A 108 7.11 -7.24 -12.78
CA VAL A 108 7.98 -6.76 -11.69
C VAL A 108 7.54 -7.34 -10.35
N GLY A 109 6.25 -7.22 -10.02
CA GLY A 109 5.71 -7.76 -8.76
C GLY A 109 5.90 -9.27 -8.64
N LEU A 110 5.66 -10.01 -9.73
CA LEU A 110 5.85 -11.45 -9.79
C LEU A 110 7.31 -11.85 -9.56
N VAL A 111 8.24 -11.21 -10.27
CA VAL A 111 9.68 -11.51 -10.18
C VAL A 111 10.21 -11.24 -8.78
N VAL A 112 9.83 -10.09 -8.19
CA VAL A 112 10.24 -9.75 -6.81
C VAL A 112 9.64 -10.73 -5.80
N GLY A 113 8.34 -11.03 -5.92
CA GLY A 113 7.66 -11.97 -5.03
C GLY A 113 8.28 -13.37 -5.08
N LEU A 114 8.59 -13.86 -6.29
CA LEU A 114 9.28 -15.13 -6.47
C LEU A 114 10.69 -15.11 -5.89
N ALA A 115 11.47 -14.04 -6.12
CA ALA A 115 12.80 -13.92 -5.56
C ALA A 115 12.78 -13.95 -4.03
N ASN A 116 11.91 -13.16 -3.39
CA ASN A 116 11.72 -13.17 -1.94
C ASN A 116 11.27 -14.55 -1.45
N GLY A 117 10.30 -15.17 -2.12
CA GLY A 117 9.79 -16.50 -1.79
C GLY A 117 10.89 -17.56 -1.83
N VAL A 118 11.68 -17.60 -2.90
CA VAL A 118 12.80 -18.54 -3.06
C VAL A 118 13.87 -18.33 -2.01
N ILE A 119 14.27 -17.07 -1.74
CA ILE A 119 15.28 -16.77 -0.71
C ILE A 119 14.82 -17.24 0.67
N VAL A 120 13.56 -17.00 1.02
CA VAL A 120 13.01 -17.41 2.31
C VAL A 120 12.84 -18.93 2.38
N SER A 121 12.26 -19.57 1.36
CA SER A 121 11.88 -20.99 1.43
C SER A 121 13.05 -21.95 1.17
N VAL A 122 13.98 -21.59 0.29
CA VAL A 122 15.11 -22.44 -0.12
C VAL A 122 16.35 -22.13 0.70
N PHE A 123 16.72 -20.86 0.78
CA PHE A 123 17.95 -20.44 1.46
C PHE A 123 17.75 -20.24 2.98
N LYS A 124 16.51 -20.32 3.47
CA LYS A 124 16.16 -20.24 4.89
C LYS A 124 16.65 -18.95 5.57
N ILE A 125 16.72 -17.87 4.81
CA ILE A 125 17.04 -16.53 5.33
C ILE A 125 15.76 -15.93 5.94
N SER A 126 15.91 -15.17 7.04
CA SER A 126 14.79 -14.50 7.68
C SER A 126 14.02 -13.60 6.70
N PRO A 127 12.67 -13.63 6.66
CA PRO A 127 11.85 -12.80 5.77
C PRO A 127 12.09 -11.29 5.97
N LEU A 128 12.30 -10.85 7.21
CA LEU A 128 12.54 -9.45 7.53
C LEU A 128 13.81 -8.93 6.84
N ILE A 129 14.91 -9.70 6.95
CA ILE A 129 16.21 -9.33 6.37
C ILE A 129 16.14 -9.41 4.84
N THR A 130 15.53 -10.48 4.32
CA THR A 130 15.37 -10.71 2.87
C THR A 130 14.60 -9.57 2.22
N THR A 131 13.44 -9.24 2.76
CA THR A 131 12.57 -8.23 2.15
C THR A 131 13.12 -6.82 2.33
N LEU A 132 13.74 -6.50 3.46
CA LEU A 132 14.45 -5.21 3.65
C LEU A 132 15.61 -5.06 2.66
N ALA A 133 16.46 -6.09 2.49
CA ALA A 133 17.55 -6.07 1.53
C ALA A 133 17.01 -5.94 0.09
N MET A 134 15.95 -6.69 -0.23
CA MET A 134 15.27 -6.58 -1.51
C MET A 134 14.74 -5.17 -1.76
N SER A 135 14.21 -4.48 -0.73
CA SER A 135 13.77 -3.09 -0.87
C SER A 135 14.90 -2.17 -1.35
N TYR A 136 16.12 -2.34 -0.82
CA TYR A 136 17.27 -1.54 -1.26
C TYR A 136 17.72 -1.89 -2.68
N VAL A 137 17.71 -3.17 -3.04
CA VAL A 137 18.03 -3.61 -4.41
C VAL A 137 17.05 -3.00 -5.40
N ILE A 138 15.74 -3.09 -5.14
CA ILE A 138 14.69 -2.56 -6.01
C ILE A 138 14.82 -1.04 -6.11
N GLN A 139 15.07 -0.33 -5.02
CA GLN A 139 15.29 1.11 -5.04
C GLN A 139 16.51 1.48 -5.91
N GLY A 140 17.62 0.76 -5.79
CA GLY A 140 18.80 0.98 -6.63
C GLY A 140 18.53 0.74 -8.12
N ILE A 141 17.79 -0.33 -8.45
CA ILE A 141 17.36 -0.62 -9.82
C ILE A 141 16.44 0.48 -10.33
N ALA A 142 15.43 0.88 -9.55
CA ALA A 142 14.48 1.91 -9.92
C ALA A 142 15.18 3.24 -10.21
N LEU A 143 16.12 3.66 -9.36
CA LEU A 143 16.93 4.87 -9.56
C LEU A 143 17.77 4.80 -10.83
N LYS A 144 18.41 3.66 -11.08
CA LYS A 144 19.22 3.45 -12.28
C LYS A 144 18.37 3.50 -13.55
N VAL A 145 17.21 2.84 -13.52
CA VAL A 145 16.32 2.71 -14.67
C VAL A 145 15.60 4.02 -14.97
N SER A 146 15.16 4.77 -13.95
CA SER A 146 14.56 6.09 -14.13
C SER A 146 15.58 7.20 -14.41
N SER A 147 16.88 6.92 -14.27
CA SER A 147 17.94 7.93 -14.22
C SER A 147 17.69 9.02 -13.17
N GLY A 148 16.93 8.70 -12.11
CA GLY A 148 16.48 9.65 -11.09
C GLY A 148 15.39 10.62 -11.54
N ASN A 149 14.84 10.47 -12.75
CA ASN A 149 13.85 11.39 -13.31
C ASN A 149 12.41 10.98 -12.94
N LEU A 150 11.54 11.99 -12.90
CA LEU A 150 10.10 11.78 -12.77
C LEU A 150 9.52 11.29 -14.11
N ILE A 151 8.74 10.22 -14.08
CA ILE A 151 8.11 9.67 -15.27
C ILE A 151 6.72 10.25 -15.40
N LEU A 152 6.53 11.15 -16.36
CA LEU A 152 5.25 11.78 -16.62
C LEU A 152 4.35 10.80 -17.39
N THR A 153 3.23 10.43 -16.75
CA THR A 153 2.23 9.51 -17.31
C THR A 153 1.05 10.22 -17.96
N GLY A 154 0.89 11.53 -17.75
CA GLY A 154 -0.23 12.33 -18.26
C GLY A 154 -0.26 12.50 -19.78
N THR A 155 0.84 12.20 -20.48
CA THR A 155 0.95 12.25 -21.95
C THR A 155 0.79 10.87 -22.59
N ILE A 156 0.63 9.79 -21.81
CA ILE A 156 0.56 8.43 -22.32
C ILE A 156 -0.88 8.13 -22.79
N PRO A 157 -1.10 7.82 -24.07
CA PRO A 157 -2.43 7.51 -24.60
C PRO A 157 -3.09 6.34 -23.86
N GLY A 158 -4.33 6.52 -23.41
CA GLY A 158 -5.13 5.50 -22.73
C GLY A 158 -4.84 5.31 -21.24
N PHE A 159 -3.70 5.80 -20.71
CA PHE A 159 -3.41 5.74 -19.26
C PHE A 159 -4.33 6.65 -18.45
N THR A 160 -4.57 7.87 -18.92
CA THR A 160 -5.45 8.83 -18.26
C THR A 160 -6.91 8.40 -18.34
N THR A 161 -7.36 7.89 -19.49
CA THR A 161 -8.69 7.27 -19.65
C THR A 161 -8.84 6.06 -18.74
N PHE A 162 -7.77 5.26 -18.57
CA PHE A 162 -7.78 4.12 -17.66
C PHE A 162 -7.85 4.47 -16.19
N ALA A 163 -7.01 5.40 -15.77
CA ALA A 163 -6.96 5.86 -14.40
C ALA A 163 -8.25 6.59 -13.98
N THR A 164 -8.88 7.33 -14.89
CA THR A 164 -10.11 8.11 -14.59
C THR A 164 -11.41 7.32 -14.76
N ALA A 165 -11.32 6.03 -15.08
CA ALA A 165 -12.45 5.11 -15.27
C ALA A 165 -13.53 5.57 -16.26
N GLN A 166 -13.20 6.46 -17.22
CA GLN A 166 -14.09 6.87 -18.32
C GLN A 166 -14.33 5.76 -19.37
N PHE A 167 -14.22 4.49 -18.97
CA PHE A 167 -14.56 3.34 -19.80
C PHE A 167 -16.05 3.02 -19.83
N LEU A 168 -16.85 3.77 -19.07
CA LEU A 168 -18.30 3.72 -19.02
C LEU A 168 -18.86 5.12 -19.28
#